data_AF-A0A1V9XX69-F1
#
_entry.id   AF-A0A1V9XX69-F1
#
_cell.length_a   1.000
_cell.length_b   1.000
_cell.length_c   1.000
_cell.angle_alpha   90.00
_cell.angle_beta   90.00
_cell.angle_gamma   90.00
#
_symmetry.space_group_name_H-M   'P 1'
#
loop_
_entity.id
_entity.type
_entity.pdbx_description
1 polymer ?
#
loop_
_entity_poly.entity_id
_entity_poly.type
_entity_poly.pdbx_seq_one_letter_code
_entity_poly.pdbx_strand_id
1 'polypeptide(L)'
;MLNMYFLYPFSVTVVEQLQKGILFPAVTICSENWINRSRLCAAAPDSCTEGSQRQGANNFKIEYDFDLQNDVALKPNEVMECYMRSNDPTCPAFTCFEALV
;
A
#
# COMPACT_ATOMS: atom_id res chain seq x y z
N MET A 1 -11.59 -50.25 -13.34
CA MET A 1 -10.73 -49.69 -12.27
C MET A 1 -9.90 -48.47 -12.70
N LEU A 2 -10.18 -47.83 -13.85
CA LEU A 2 -9.45 -46.64 -14.34
C LEU A 2 -10.14 -45.29 -14.02
N ASN A 3 -11.41 -45.28 -13.62
CA ASN A 3 -12.16 -44.04 -13.39
C ASN A 3 -11.57 -43.17 -12.27
N MET A 4 -11.06 -43.76 -11.19
CA MET A 4 -10.46 -42.99 -10.09
C MET A 4 -9.17 -42.27 -10.48
N TYR A 5 -8.44 -42.78 -11.48
CA TYR A 5 -7.22 -42.16 -11.96
C TYR A 5 -7.49 -40.81 -12.64
N PHE A 6 -8.57 -40.72 -13.44
CA PHE A 6 -8.96 -39.49 -14.14
C PHE A 6 -9.70 -38.47 -13.26
N LEU A 7 -10.05 -38.83 -12.03
CA LEU A 7 -10.64 -37.91 -11.06
C LEU A 7 -9.60 -37.07 -10.32
N TYR A 8 -8.31 -37.41 -10.45
CA TYR A 8 -7.19 -36.74 -9.79
C TYR A 8 -7.46 -36.43 -8.30
N PRO A 9 -7.84 -37.46 -7.49
CA PRO A 9 -8.14 -37.23 -6.09
C PRO A 9 -6.87 -36.82 -5.34
N PHE A 10 -6.95 -35.74 -4.58
CA PHE A 10 -5.88 -35.28 -3.70
C PHE A 10 -6.42 -35.08 -2.28
N SER A 11 -5.53 -35.23 -1.30
CA SER A 11 -5.77 -34.88 0.09
C SER A 11 -4.79 -33.78 0.50
N VAL A 12 -5.27 -32.84 1.31
CA VAL A 12 -4.44 -31.76 1.87
C VAL A 12 -4.18 -32.11 3.33
N THR A 13 -2.91 -32.10 3.72
CA THR A 13 -2.50 -32.22 5.13
C THR A 13 -1.93 -30.89 5.58
N VAL A 14 -2.50 -30.32 6.65
CA VAL A 14 -2.04 -29.07 7.23
C VAL A 14 -1.03 -29.41 8.33
N VAL A 15 0.13 -28.75 8.28
CA VAL A 15 1.19 -28.90 9.29
C VAL A 15 1.65 -27.51 9.69
N GLU A 16 1.61 -27.21 10.99
CA GLU A 16 2.14 -25.96 11.54
C GLU A 16 3.57 -26.22 12.05
N GLN A 17 4.53 -25.42 11.58
CA GLN A 17 5.93 -25.52 11.99
C GLN A 17 6.54 -24.13 12.16
N LEU A 18 7.28 -23.95 13.26
CA LEU A 18 8.17 -22.81 13.42
C LEU A 18 9.42 -23.05 12.58
N GLN A 19 9.52 -22.40 11.43
CA GLN A 19 10.71 -22.47 10.57
C GLN A 19 11.58 -21.22 10.73
N LYS A 20 12.90 -21.43 10.74
CA LYS A 20 13.89 -20.36 10.68
C LYS A 20 14.18 -20.00 9.23
N GLY A 21 14.46 -18.73 8.97
CA GLY A 21 14.78 -18.25 7.61
C GLY A 21 13.55 -18.03 6.72
N ILE A 22 12.35 -17.95 7.29
CA ILE A 22 11.17 -17.43 6.58
C ILE A 22 11.45 -15.96 6.26
N LEU A 23 11.26 -15.58 5.00
CA LEU A 23 11.40 -14.19 4.57
C LEU A 23 10.29 -13.35 5.19
N PHE A 24 10.66 -12.17 5.68
CA PHE A 24 9.70 -11.21 6.17
C PHE A 24 8.75 -10.82 5.02
N PRO A 25 7.42 -10.79 5.24
CA PRO A 25 6.47 -10.53 4.16
C PRO A 25 6.55 -9.08 3.67
N ALA A 26 6.13 -8.86 2.42
CA ALA A 26 5.88 -7.52 1.94
C ALA A 26 4.72 -6.89 2.72
N VAL A 27 4.91 -5.65 3.17
CA VAL A 27 3.89 -4.87 3.88
C VAL A 27 3.49 -3.70 2.99
N THR A 28 2.22 -3.67 2.59
CA THR A 28 1.65 -2.58 1.80
C THR A 28 0.82 -1.69 2.71
N ILE A 29 1.10 -0.39 2.72
CA ILE A 29 0.38 0.59 3.53
C ILE A 29 -0.21 1.65 2.60
N CYS A 30 -1.51 1.90 2.74
CA CYS A 30 -2.25 2.88 1.96
C CYS A 30 -2.73 4.00 2.89
N SER A 31 -2.48 5.27 2.53
CA SER A 31 -3.14 6.40 3.20
C SER A 31 -4.55 6.55 2.66
N GLU A 32 -5.54 6.72 3.56
CA GLU A 32 -6.91 7.07 3.16
C GLU A 32 -6.95 8.42 2.43
N ASN A 33 -6.13 9.37 2.90
CA ASN A 33 -5.94 10.67 2.27
C ASN A 33 -4.57 10.68 1.59
N TRP A 34 -4.53 10.31 0.32
CA TRP A 34 -3.30 10.29 -0.48
C TRP A 34 -2.96 11.65 -1.11
N ILE A 35 -3.86 12.63 -1.03
CA ILE A 35 -3.69 13.96 -1.63
C ILE A 35 -3.13 14.94 -0.61
N ASN A 36 -2.00 15.55 -0.94
CA ASN A 36 -1.49 16.73 -0.24
C ASN A 36 -2.33 17.95 -0.64
N ARG A 37 -3.24 18.36 0.26
CA ARG A 37 -4.14 19.49 0.01
C ARG A 37 -3.41 20.80 -0.29
N SER A 38 -2.29 21.06 0.38
CA SER A 38 -1.51 22.28 0.14
C SER A 38 -0.95 22.33 -1.28
N ARG A 39 -0.46 21.19 -1.79
CA ARG A 39 0.00 21.08 -3.20
C ARG A 39 -1.15 21.18 -4.18
N LEU A 40 -2.26 20.49 -3.90
CA LEU A 40 -3.45 20.57 -4.75
C LEU A 40 -3.97 22.01 -4.89
N CYS A 41 -4.05 22.76 -3.79
CA CYS A 41 -4.52 24.15 -3.85
C CYS A 41 -3.51 25.10 -4.52
N ALA A 42 -2.23 24.76 -4.53
CA ALA A 42 -1.22 25.51 -5.27
C ALA A 42 -1.29 25.24 -6.78
N ALA A 43 -1.46 23.97 -7.18
CA ALA A 43 -1.53 23.54 -8.57
C ALA A 43 -2.91 23.83 -9.22
N ALA A 44 -3.99 23.73 -8.46
CA ALA A 44 -5.36 23.94 -8.91
C ALA A 44 -6.18 24.73 -7.86
N PRO A 45 -6.00 26.07 -7.77
CA PRO A 45 -6.65 26.90 -6.77
C PRO A 45 -8.18 26.82 -6.81
N ASP A 46 -8.75 26.70 -8.01
CA ASP A 46 -10.19 26.60 -8.23
C ASP A 46 -10.82 25.38 -7.54
N SER A 47 -10.04 24.30 -7.40
CA SER A 47 -10.47 23.06 -6.73
C SER A 47 -10.63 23.23 -5.22
N CYS A 48 -10.06 24.27 -4.62
CA CYS A 48 -10.07 24.50 -3.17
C CYS A 48 -11.06 25.57 -2.69
N THR A 49 -11.90 26.11 -3.57
CA THR A 49 -12.94 27.09 -3.21
C THR A 49 -14.15 26.43 -2.49
N GLU A 50 -14.90 27.17 -1.68
CA GLU A 50 -16.05 26.62 -0.91
C GLU A 50 -17.10 25.92 -1.79
N GLY A 51 -17.26 26.36 -3.05
CA GLY A 51 -18.20 25.78 -4.01
C GLY A 51 -17.68 24.51 -4.68
N SER A 52 -16.37 24.41 -4.93
CA SER A 52 -15.74 23.29 -5.61
C SER A 52 -15.64 22.03 -4.74
N GLN A 53 -15.52 22.19 -3.42
CA GLN A 53 -15.44 21.06 -2.49
C GLN A 53 -16.79 20.35 -2.27
N ARG A 54 -17.91 21.00 -2.63
CA ARG A 54 -19.27 20.43 -2.52
C ARG A 54 -19.68 19.64 -3.76
N GLN A 55 -19.04 19.88 -4.91
CA GLN A 55 -19.31 19.19 -6.15
C GLN A 55 -18.20 18.17 -6.39
N GLY A 56 -18.47 16.89 -6.10
CA GLY A 56 -17.53 15.77 -6.32
C GLY A 56 -16.97 15.66 -7.75
N ALA A 57 -17.49 16.45 -8.71
CA ALA A 57 -16.99 16.62 -10.06
C ALA A 57 -15.48 16.96 -10.15
N ASN A 58 -14.95 17.76 -9.22
CA ASN A 58 -13.53 18.15 -9.24
C ASN A 58 -12.58 17.06 -8.71
N ASN A 59 -13.08 16.09 -7.95
CA ASN A 59 -12.25 14.96 -7.50
C ASN A 59 -11.90 14.05 -8.69
N PHE A 60 -12.82 13.85 -9.64
CA PHE A 60 -12.56 13.05 -10.84
C PHE A 60 -11.48 13.66 -11.72
N LYS A 61 -11.34 15.00 -11.77
CA LYS A 61 -10.31 15.64 -12.61
C LYS A 61 -8.89 15.19 -12.23
N ILE A 62 -8.63 15.03 -10.93
CA ILE A 62 -7.35 14.56 -10.41
C ILE A 62 -7.13 13.08 -10.74
N GLU A 63 -8.20 12.27 -10.82
CA GLU A 63 -8.09 10.85 -11.17
C GLU A 63 -7.67 10.62 -12.64
N TYR A 64 -7.96 11.57 -13.53
CA TYR A 64 -7.62 11.47 -14.96
C TYR A 64 -6.40 12.29 -15.39
N ASP A 65 -5.90 13.19 -14.52
CA ASP A 65 -4.73 14.01 -14.77
C ASP A 65 -3.51 13.40 -14.06
N PHE A 66 -2.73 12.60 -14.80
CA PHE A 66 -1.59 11.86 -14.25
C PHE A 66 -0.50 12.78 -13.67
N ASP A 67 -0.23 13.90 -14.32
CA ASP A 67 0.81 14.83 -13.88
C ASP A 67 0.39 15.52 -12.58
N LEU A 68 -0.87 15.97 -12.52
CA LEU A 68 -1.44 16.53 -11.31
C LEU A 68 -1.50 15.50 -10.18
N GLN A 69 -1.92 14.26 -10.48
CA GLN A 69 -1.98 13.17 -9.52
C GLN A 69 -0.60 12.92 -8.89
N ASN A 70 0.44 12.84 -9.70
CA ASN A 70 1.79 12.58 -9.22
C ASN A 70 2.35 13.75 -8.40
N ASP A 71 2.03 14.99 -8.75
CA ASP A 71 2.48 16.18 -8.03
C ASP A 71 1.79 16.33 -6.65
N VAL A 72 0.48 16.12 -6.60
CA VAL A 72 -0.29 16.29 -5.36
C VAL A 72 -0.24 15.06 -4.46
N ALA A 73 0.15 13.89 -4.97
CA ALA A 73 0.25 12.68 -4.15
C ALA A 73 1.29 12.84 -3.04
N LEU A 74 0.90 12.45 -1.83
CA LEU A 74 1.80 12.29 -0.70
C LEU A 74 2.88 11.25 -1.03
N LYS A 75 4.14 11.60 -0.82
CA LYS A 75 5.26 10.68 -1.04
C LYS A 75 5.50 9.85 0.21
N PRO A 76 5.90 8.57 0.09
CA PRO A 76 6.09 7.69 1.24
C PRO A 76 7.02 8.27 2.32
N ASN A 77 8.09 8.95 1.92
CA ASN A 77 9.04 9.61 2.81
C ASN A 77 8.48 10.85 3.55
N GLU A 78 7.30 11.35 3.16
CA GLU A 78 6.65 12.50 3.79
C GLU A 78 5.65 12.10 4.87
N VAL A 79 5.12 10.87 4.80
CA VAL A 79 4.02 10.41 5.66
C VAL A 79 4.42 9.23 6.52
N MET A 80 5.38 8.44 6.07
CA MET A 80 5.78 7.23 6.76
C MET A 80 7.17 7.43 7.33
N GLU A 81 7.27 7.48 8.65
CA GLU A 81 8.48 7.05 9.36
C GLU A 81 8.14 5.69 9.93
N CYS A 82 8.63 4.63 9.27
CA CYS A 82 8.27 3.26 9.62
C CYS A 82 9.49 2.54 10.19
N TYR A 83 9.31 1.98 11.38
CA TYR A 83 10.32 1.22 12.11
C TYR A 83 9.74 -0.13 12.49
N MET A 84 10.28 -1.19 11.88
CA MET A 84 9.80 -2.54 12.09
C MET A 84 10.46 -3.11 13.34
N ARG A 85 9.64 -3.49 14.33
CA ARG A 85 10.10 -4.14 15.57
C ARG A 85 9.43 -5.48 15.72
N SER A 86 10.23 -6.50 16.00
CA SER A 86 9.75 -7.83 16.38
C SER A 86 9.94 -8.03 17.87
N ASN A 87 9.04 -8.78 18.49
CA ASN A 87 9.24 -9.30 19.85
C ASN A 87 10.12 -10.57 19.85
N ASP A 88 10.42 -11.12 18.67
CA ASP A 88 11.36 -12.22 18.51
C ASP A 88 12.80 -11.69 18.55
N PRO A 89 13.67 -12.19 19.47
CA PRO A 89 15.05 -11.73 19.61
C PRO A 89 15.95 -12.04 18.40
N THR A 90 15.52 -12.88 17.47
CA THR A 90 16.27 -13.24 16.26
C THR A 90 16.00 -12.31 15.08
N CYS A 91 14.97 -11.46 15.16
CA CYS A 91 14.60 -10.52 14.12
C CYS A 91 15.15 -9.12 14.46
N PRO A 92 16.20 -8.63 13.77
CA PRO A 92 16.69 -7.29 13.99
C PRO A 92 15.65 -6.26 13.55
N ALA A 93 15.58 -5.15 14.29
CA ALA A 93 14.74 -4.04 13.89
C ALA A 93 15.39 -3.26 12.74
N PHE A 94 14.59 -2.77 11.80
CA PHE A 94 15.06 -2.03 10.63
C PHE A 94 14.12 -0.90 10.26
N THR A 95 14.65 0.11 9.57
CA THR A 95 13.83 1.19 8.99
C THR A 95 13.24 0.73 7.66
N CYS A 96 11.98 1.07 7.40
CA CYS A 96 11.29 0.58 6.20
C CYS A 96 11.87 1.16 4.88
N PHE A 97 12.73 2.18 4.94
CA PHE A 97 13.38 2.79 3.77
C PHE A 97 14.76 2.23 3.47
N GLU A 98 15.49 1.72 4.47
CA GLU A 98 16.77 1.03 4.24
C GLU A 98 16.60 -0.30 3.49
N ALA A 99 15.39 -0.86 3.49
CA ALA A 99 15.05 -2.08 2.75
C ALA A 99 14.80 -1.86 1.24
N LEU A 100 14.87 -0.63 0.75
CA LEU A 100 14.69 -0.26 -0.67
C LEU A 100 16.02 -0.14 -1.45
N VAL A 101 17.16 -0.49 -0.83
CA VAL A 101 18.50 -0.46 -1.44
C VAL A 101 18.98 -1.87 -1.79
#